data_AF-A0A2U0DRE3-F1
#
_entry.id   AF-A0A2U0DRE3-F1
#
_cell.length_a   1.000
_cell.length_b   1.000
_cell.length_c   1.000
_cell.angle_alpha   90.00
_cell.angle_beta   90.00
_cell.angle_gamma   90.00
#
_symmetry.space_group_name_H-M   'P 1'
#
loop_
_entity.id
_entity.type
_entity.pdbx_description
1 polymer ?
#
loop_
_entity_poly.entity_id
_entity_poly.type
_entity_poly.pdbx_seq_one_letter_code
_entity_poly.pdbx_strand_id
1 'polypeptide(L)'
;MTNKKKLFLLMAFSVLGIKSFAQVGVNTTKPQGVFHVDGKSSSATTNDPDNAPTALQSSDDFVVKSNGSVGIGTVTPDGSAILDMNVDQLSSGSKKGLLIPRMALTSRTDITTIPNPATGLLVYNLGTNSGFSYSGYVYWNGSEWRLMEDTSPVSAVAVLNCNAAALDPSQLIDGNTPTAITSGTVMKIPYSGANGGQYSGITLYSVGNPGVTATITGGKLEVGSGSLAFAVQGTPIASQTSPVGITFDLTPFITANSGLTGCSSVTVGTQVNADIKTVAVMDYMKFITDPDTGVKGFVVEAKTPDGLYTVKVFMRHSLQNATATATNNTTSTASGAENNVLLRNNSSTSKTIMWNYSTFYGGQITDAGGNLVVPSQVPGGGVGNTWRSLSTSNAGAWGNPGIYNADNSGPEYRYYSWIDTSTTSKVAYIATVMAGMDPSATATQVTKQKVFIKIEQITGQ
;
A
#
# COMPACT_ATOMS: atom_id res chain seq x y z
N MET A 1 -69.13 -53.55 -70.16
CA MET A 1 -69.58 -52.41 -69.35
C MET A 1 -69.01 -52.61 -67.95
N THR A 2 -68.22 -51.77 -67.28
CA THR A 2 -67.73 -50.40 -67.51
C THR A 2 -66.61 -50.13 -66.47
N ASN A 3 -65.61 -49.31 -66.82
CA ASN A 3 -64.71 -48.52 -65.94
C ASN A 3 -63.64 -49.19 -65.05
N LYS A 4 -62.46 -49.48 -65.64
CA LYS A 4 -61.16 -49.69 -64.94
C LYS A 4 -60.07 -48.69 -65.39
N LYS A 5 -60.37 -47.38 -65.53
CA LYS A 5 -59.40 -46.39 -66.04
C LYS A 5 -59.29 -45.07 -65.26
N LYS A 6 -59.66 -45.01 -63.97
CA LYS A 6 -59.51 -43.78 -63.16
C LYS A 6 -58.94 -44.03 -61.76
N LEU A 7 -57.82 -44.74 -61.64
CA LEU A 7 -57.16 -44.91 -60.34
C LEU A 7 -55.63 -44.70 -60.35
N PHE A 8 -55.01 -44.33 -61.47
CA PHE A 8 -53.55 -44.23 -61.57
C PHE A 8 -52.98 -42.82 -61.78
N LEU A 9 -53.78 -41.76 -61.67
CA LEU A 9 -53.31 -40.38 -61.93
C LEU A 9 -53.44 -39.40 -60.75
N LEU A 10 -53.90 -39.84 -59.58
CA LEU A 10 -53.93 -38.99 -58.37
C LEU A 10 -52.99 -39.43 -57.25
N MET A 11 -52.26 -40.54 -57.42
CA MET A 11 -51.29 -41.04 -56.43
C MET A 11 -49.84 -40.66 -56.74
N ALA A 12 -49.60 -39.90 -57.82
CA ALA A 12 -48.26 -39.45 -58.21
C ALA A 12 -47.90 -38.04 -57.70
N PHE A 13 -48.87 -37.27 -57.18
CA PHE A 13 -48.65 -35.89 -56.71
C PHE A 13 -48.63 -35.72 -55.18
N SER A 14 -48.81 -36.79 -54.40
CA SER A 14 -48.93 -36.71 -52.93
C SER A 14 -47.72 -37.22 -52.15
N VAL A 15 -46.59 -37.54 -52.79
CA VAL A 15 -45.40 -38.09 -52.11
C VAL A 15 -44.15 -37.20 -52.21
N LEU A 16 -44.20 -36.07 -52.91
CA LEU A 16 -43.12 -35.07 -52.88
C LEU A 16 -43.43 -33.97 -51.87
N GLY A 17 -43.45 -34.35 -50.58
CA GLY A 17 -43.21 -33.40 -49.50
C GLY A 17 -41.76 -32.96 -49.57
N ILE A 18 -41.43 -32.05 -50.50
CA ILE A 18 -40.10 -31.45 -50.57
C ILE A 18 -39.94 -30.69 -49.26
N LYS A 19 -39.17 -31.25 -48.32
CA LYS A 19 -38.62 -30.49 -47.20
C LYS A 19 -37.64 -29.48 -47.80
N SER A 20 -38.15 -28.35 -48.29
CA SER A 20 -37.32 -27.24 -48.70
C SER A 20 -36.73 -26.63 -47.42
N PHE A 21 -35.54 -27.09 -47.03
CA PHE A 21 -34.72 -26.35 -46.10
C PHE A 21 -34.28 -25.09 -46.86
N ALA A 22 -34.97 -23.98 -46.62
CA ALA A 22 -34.62 -22.70 -47.23
C ALA A 22 -33.35 -22.18 -46.54
N GLN A 23 -32.20 -22.59 -47.05
CA GLN A 23 -30.94 -21.93 -46.78
C GLN A 23 -30.89 -20.62 -47.57
N VAL A 24 -30.43 -19.55 -46.95
CA VAL A 24 -30.32 -18.23 -47.58
C VAL A 24 -28.85 -17.94 -47.86
N GLY A 25 -28.52 -17.79 -49.13
CA GLY A 25 -27.21 -17.32 -49.59
C GLY A 25 -27.28 -15.88 -50.08
N VAL A 26 -26.32 -15.06 -49.68
CA VAL A 26 -26.06 -13.74 -50.26
C VAL A 26 -24.68 -13.79 -50.89
N ASN A 27 -24.59 -13.53 -52.20
CA ASN A 27 -23.38 -13.69 -53.03
C ASN A 27 -22.74 -15.09 -53.01
N THR A 28 -23.47 -16.11 -52.56
CA THR A 28 -23.05 -17.52 -52.60
C THR A 28 -24.22 -18.38 -53.04
N THR A 29 -24.03 -19.20 -54.07
CA THR A 29 -25.07 -20.10 -54.58
C THR A 29 -25.13 -21.42 -53.82
N LYS A 30 -24.11 -21.72 -53.01
CA LYS A 30 -24.03 -22.91 -52.16
C LYS A 30 -23.80 -22.54 -50.69
N PRO A 31 -24.87 -22.11 -49.97
CA PRO A 31 -24.79 -21.82 -48.55
C PRO A 31 -24.21 -23.00 -47.74
N GLN A 32 -23.33 -22.70 -46.78
CA GLN A 32 -22.73 -23.70 -45.89
C GLN A 32 -23.45 -23.77 -44.54
N GLY A 33 -24.58 -23.08 -44.40
CA GLY A 33 -25.38 -22.97 -43.18
C GLY A 33 -26.80 -22.51 -43.51
N VAL A 34 -27.61 -22.22 -42.48
CA VAL A 34 -28.97 -21.70 -42.67
C VAL A 34 -28.96 -20.28 -43.25
N PHE A 35 -27.92 -19.50 -42.97
CA PHE A 35 -27.64 -18.20 -43.56
C PHE A 35 -26.15 -18.09 -43.88
N HIS A 36 -25.81 -17.72 -45.11
CA HIS A 36 -24.43 -17.58 -45.57
C HIS A 36 -24.27 -16.31 -46.40
N VAL A 37 -23.41 -15.41 -45.97
CA VAL A 37 -23.07 -14.17 -46.67
C VAL A 37 -21.61 -14.19 -47.10
N ASP A 38 -21.38 -14.18 -48.41
CA ASP A 38 -20.07 -13.89 -49.02
C ASP A 38 -19.95 -12.38 -49.22
N GLY A 39 -19.31 -11.71 -48.25
CA GLY A 39 -19.37 -10.25 -48.15
C GLY A 39 -18.63 -9.52 -49.26
N LYS A 40 -17.45 -10.01 -49.65
CA LYS A 40 -16.58 -9.33 -50.63
C LYS A 40 -16.75 -9.87 -52.04
N SER A 41 -16.99 -11.18 -52.18
CA SER A 41 -17.04 -11.95 -53.42
C SER A 41 -16.08 -11.43 -54.49
N SER A 42 -14.78 -11.46 -54.18
CA SER A 42 -13.71 -11.04 -55.10
C SER A 42 -13.20 -12.20 -55.93
N SER A 43 -12.44 -11.96 -57.01
CA SER A 43 -11.89 -13.03 -57.86
C SER A 43 -11.11 -14.12 -57.10
N ALA A 44 -10.58 -13.81 -55.91
CA ALA A 44 -9.86 -14.75 -55.05
C ALA A 44 -10.67 -15.29 -53.85
N THR A 45 -11.79 -14.66 -53.50
CA THR A 45 -12.60 -15.01 -52.31
C THR A 45 -14.03 -15.40 -52.62
N THR A 46 -14.49 -15.24 -53.86
CA THR A 46 -15.81 -15.72 -54.29
C THR A 46 -15.95 -17.20 -54.04
N ASN A 47 -17.04 -17.57 -53.37
CA ASN A 47 -17.37 -18.96 -53.08
C ASN A 47 -17.62 -19.77 -54.36
N ASP A 48 -17.09 -20.99 -54.39
CA ASP A 48 -17.31 -21.93 -55.49
C ASP A 48 -18.80 -22.32 -55.56
N PRO A 49 -19.44 -22.24 -56.74
CA PRO A 49 -20.86 -22.55 -56.86
C PRO A 49 -21.20 -24.04 -56.65
N ASP A 50 -20.23 -24.92 -56.88
CA ASP A 50 -20.40 -26.37 -56.91
C ASP A 50 -19.70 -27.06 -55.72
N ASN A 51 -18.68 -26.44 -55.13
CA ASN A 51 -17.86 -27.00 -54.04
C ASN A 51 -18.02 -26.25 -52.71
N ALA A 52 -17.56 -26.85 -51.61
CA ALA A 52 -17.46 -26.12 -50.36
C ALA A 52 -16.38 -25.02 -50.48
N PRO A 53 -16.56 -23.84 -49.87
CA PRO A 53 -15.55 -22.79 -49.83
C PRO A 53 -14.20 -23.33 -49.33
N THR A 54 -13.14 -22.95 -50.01
CA THR A 54 -11.78 -23.10 -49.48
C THR A 54 -11.57 -22.17 -48.28
N ALA A 55 -10.52 -22.45 -47.51
CA ALA A 55 -10.06 -21.60 -46.42
C ALA A 55 -9.98 -20.10 -46.82
N LEU A 56 -9.35 -19.80 -47.97
CA LEU A 56 -9.20 -18.42 -48.43
C LEU A 56 -10.53 -17.79 -48.84
N GLN A 57 -11.41 -18.56 -49.50
CA GLN A 57 -12.74 -18.10 -49.87
C GLN A 57 -13.59 -17.79 -48.64
N SER A 58 -13.54 -18.63 -47.60
CA SER A 58 -14.29 -18.37 -46.37
C SER A 58 -13.78 -17.21 -45.50
N SER A 59 -12.66 -16.56 -45.86
CA SER A 59 -12.00 -15.55 -45.02
C SER A 59 -12.79 -14.25 -44.83
N ASP A 60 -13.77 -13.99 -45.70
CA ASP A 60 -14.68 -12.85 -45.66
C ASP A 60 -16.16 -13.26 -45.54
N ASP A 61 -16.40 -14.54 -45.22
CA ASP A 61 -17.75 -15.10 -45.05
C ASP A 61 -18.29 -14.85 -43.64
N PHE A 62 -19.61 -14.66 -43.57
CA PHE A 62 -20.42 -14.75 -42.35
C PHE A 62 -21.41 -15.91 -42.49
N VAL A 63 -21.35 -16.86 -41.55
CA VAL A 63 -22.17 -18.09 -41.61
C VAL A 63 -22.92 -18.31 -40.31
N VAL A 64 -24.21 -18.60 -40.39
CA VAL A 64 -25.02 -19.11 -39.28
C VAL A 64 -25.36 -20.57 -39.55
N LYS A 65 -25.01 -21.45 -38.62
CA LYS A 65 -25.28 -22.89 -38.69
C LYS A 65 -26.66 -23.21 -38.10
N SER A 66 -27.21 -24.38 -38.43
CA SER A 66 -28.54 -24.80 -37.95
C SER A 66 -28.62 -25.04 -36.44
N ASN A 67 -27.48 -25.25 -35.78
CA ASN A 67 -27.35 -25.34 -34.32
C ASN A 67 -27.17 -23.96 -33.65
N GLY A 68 -27.20 -22.87 -34.42
CA GLY A 68 -27.09 -21.49 -33.92
C GLY A 68 -25.66 -20.94 -33.80
N SER A 69 -24.62 -21.74 -34.07
CA SER A 69 -23.25 -21.21 -34.07
C SER A 69 -23.01 -20.27 -35.25
N VAL A 70 -22.21 -19.25 -35.01
CA VAL A 70 -21.85 -18.22 -35.99
C VAL A 70 -20.36 -18.30 -36.29
N GLY A 71 -20.02 -18.33 -37.57
CA GLY A 71 -18.64 -18.23 -38.07
C GLY A 71 -18.43 -16.89 -38.77
N ILE A 72 -17.30 -16.26 -38.50
CA ILE A 72 -16.80 -15.09 -39.24
C ILE A 72 -15.39 -15.45 -39.72
N GLY A 73 -15.18 -15.48 -41.03
CA GLY A 73 -13.91 -15.95 -41.60
C GLY A 73 -13.75 -17.48 -41.58
N THR A 74 -14.82 -18.21 -41.26
CA THR A 74 -14.89 -19.69 -41.27
C THR A 74 -16.32 -20.17 -41.54
N VAL A 75 -16.46 -21.23 -42.33
CA VAL A 75 -17.75 -21.92 -42.58
C VAL A 75 -17.98 -23.12 -41.65
N THR A 76 -16.98 -23.44 -40.83
CA THR A 76 -16.96 -24.52 -39.83
C THR A 76 -16.54 -23.97 -38.46
N PRO A 77 -17.45 -23.26 -37.75
CA PRO A 77 -17.18 -22.85 -36.37
C PRO A 77 -16.83 -24.07 -35.50
N ASP A 78 -15.91 -23.91 -34.55
CA ASP A 78 -15.58 -24.95 -33.59
C ASP A 78 -16.83 -25.43 -32.83
N GLY A 79 -16.93 -26.73 -32.56
CA GLY A 79 -18.10 -27.33 -31.89
C GLY A 79 -18.36 -26.81 -30.47
N SER A 80 -17.36 -26.19 -29.84
CA SER A 80 -17.45 -25.58 -28.51
C SER A 80 -17.77 -24.07 -28.54
N ALA A 81 -17.83 -23.44 -29.72
CA ALA A 81 -18.02 -22.00 -29.88
C ALA A 81 -19.42 -21.63 -30.38
N ILE A 82 -20.06 -20.66 -29.72
CA ILE A 82 -21.29 -20.03 -30.25
C ILE A 82 -20.96 -18.95 -31.31
N LEU A 83 -19.81 -18.31 -31.18
CA LEU A 83 -19.23 -17.39 -32.16
C LEU A 83 -17.75 -17.74 -32.33
N ASP A 84 -17.35 -18.01 -33.56
CA ASP A 84 -15.96 -18.29 -33.94
C ASP A 84 -15.50 -17.26 -34.99
N MET A 85 -14.37 -16.61 -34.72
CA MET A 85 -13.79 -15.58 -35.56
C MET A 85 -12.39 -16.03 -35.99
N ASN A 86 -12.28 -16.49 -37.24
CA ASN A 86 -11.03 -17.04 -37.77
C ASN A 86 -10.35 -16.02 -38.71
N VAL A 87 -9.06 -15.75 -38.47
CA VAL A 87 -8.22 -14.86 -39.29
C VAL A 87 -6.96 -15.55 -39.80
N ASP A 88 -6.84 -16.87 -39.65
CA ASP A 88 -5.66 -17.64 -40.03
C ASP A 88 -5.38 -17.54 -41.52
N GLN A 89 -6.44 -17.47 -42.30
CA GLN A 89 -6.44 -17.42 -43.76
C GLN A 89 -6.04 -16.04 -44.32
N LEU A 90 -6.01 -15.01 -43.46
CA LEU A 90 -5.55 -13.68 -43.84
C LEU A 90 -4.02 -13.59 -43.75
N SER A 91 -3.42 -12.89 -44.72
CA SER A 91 -1.99 -12.64 -44.75
C SER A 91 -1.51 -11.83 -43.55
N SER A 92 -0.21 -11.94 -43.23
CA SER A 92 0.44 -11.07 -42.24
C SER A 92 0.22 -9.60 -42.60
N GLY A 93 -0.18 -8.78 -41.62
CA GLY A 93 -0.60 -7.39 -41.82
C GLY A 93 -2.08 -7.18 -42.17
N SER A 94 -2.81 -8.24 -42.54
CA SER A 94 -4.26 -8.19 -42.81
C SER A 94 -5.12 -8.86 -41.74
N LYS A 95 -4.49 -9.57 -40.79
CA LYS A 95 -5.19 -10.21 -39.65
C LYS A 95 -5.91 -9.15 -38.81
N LYS A 96 -7.09 -9.51 -38.29
CA LYS A 96 -7.98 -8.63 -37.52
C LYS A 96 -8.20 -9.20 -36.11
N GLY A 97 -8.67 -8.37 -35.19
CA GLY A 97 -9.08 -8.79 -33.84
C GLY A 97 -10.50 -8.32 -33.51
N LEU A 98 -10.99 -8.69 -32.32
CA LEU A 98 -12.27 -8.23 -31.80
C LEU A 98 -12.10 -6.88 -31.09
N LEU A 99 -12.75 -5.84 -31.61
CA LEU A 99 -12.87 -4.56 -30.91
C LEU A 99 -14.17 -4.54 -30.10
N ILE A 100 -14.08 -4.83 -28.80
CA ILE A 100 -15.21 -4.78 -27.86
C ILE A 100 -15.67 -3.33 -27.59
N PRO A 101 -16.86 -3.12 -27.01
CA PRO A 101 -17.32 -1.79 -26.61
C PRO A 101 -16.33 -1.05 -25.70
N ARG A 102 -16.05 0.21 -26.06
CA ARG A 102 -15.16 1.12 -25.32
C ARG A 102 -15.97 2.24 -24.70
N MET A 103 -15.79 2.50 -23.41
CA MET A 103 -16.53 3.54 -22.69
C MET A 103 -15.76 4.03 -21.47
N ALA A 104 -16.12 5.19 -20.94
CA ALA A 104 -15.56 5.73 -19.71
C ALA A 104 -16.48 5.38 -18.55
N LEU A 105 -16.12 4.37 -17.75
CA LEU A 105 -16.83 4.04 -16.52
C LEU A 105 -16.54 5.09 -15.45
N THR A 106 -17.52 5.38 -14.61
CA THR A 106 -17.44 6.46 -13.60
C THR A 106 -16.92 5.97 -12.24
N SER A 107 -17.10 4.69 -11.92
CA SER A 107 -16.64 4.05 -10.68
C SER A 107 -16.54 2.53 -10.87
N ARG A 108 -16.00 1.81 -9.86
CA ARG A 108 -16.01 0.33 -9.84
C ARG A 108 -17.42 -0.25 -9.76
N THR A 109 -18.39 0.49 -9.24
CA THR A 109 -19.79 0.03 -9.08
C THR A 109 -20.71 0.69 -10.10
N ASP A 110 -20.16 1.23 -11.20
CA ASP A 110 -20.93 1.94 -12.21
C ASP A 110 -21.95 1.02 -12.91
N ILE A 111 -23.20 1.16 -12.51
CA ILE A 111 -24.37 0.53 -13.12
C ILE A 111 -25.22 1.56 -13.89
N THR A 112 -24.69 2.74 -14.16
CA THR A 112 -25.40 3.83 -14.84
C THR A 112 -24.97 3.96 -16.29
N THR A 113 -23.66 3.88 -16.56
CA THR A 113 -23.11 3.81 -17.93
C THR A 113 -23.63 2.57 -18.66
N ILE A 114 -23.77 1.47 -17.92
CA ILE A 114 -24.46 0.26 -18.36
C ILE A 114 -25.47 -0.14 -17.27
N PRO A 115 -26.78 0.11 -17.47
CA PRO A 115 -27.83 -0.37 -16.57
C PRO A 115 -27.87 -1.89 -16.45
N ASN A 116 -27.89 -2.40 -15.22
CA ASN A 116 -27.96 -3.84 -14.90
C ASN A 116 -26.92 -4.68 -15.68
N PRO A 117 -25.62 -4.42 -15.52
CA PRO A 117 -24.59 -5.13 -16.27
C PRO A 117 -24.63 -6.63 -15.96
N ALA A 118 -24.59 -7.47 -16.99
CA ALA A 118 -24.60 -8.91 -16.84
C ALA A 118 -23.26 -9.41 -16.28
N THR A 119 -23.29 -10.43 -15.41
CA THR A 119 -22.06 -11.07 -14.92
C THR A 119 -21.26 -11.65 -16.09
N GLY A 120 -19.96 -11.34 -16.14
CA GLY A 120 -19.05 -11.70 -17.23
C GLY A 120 -19.04 -10.70 -18.40
N LEU A 121 -19.83 -9.62 -18.34
CA LEU A 121 -19.82 -8.58 -19.38
C LEU A 121 -18.44 -7.91 -19.46
N LEU A 122 -17.85 -7.92 -20.65
CA LEU A 122 -16.51 -7.43 -20.93
C LEU A 122 -16.57 -6.08 -21.67
N VAL A 123 -15.85 -5.08 -21.18
CA VAL A 123 -15.69 -3.77 -21.83
C VAL A 123 -14.24 -3.29 -21.72
N TYR A 124 -13.87 -2.31 -22.54
CA TYR A 124 -12.61 -1.58 -22.38
C TYR A 124 -12.90 -0.22 -21.75
N ASN A 125 -12.43 -0.01 -20.52
CA ASN A 125 -12.53 1.28 -19.85
C ASN A 125 -11.51 2.26 -20.44
N LEU A 126 -11.96 3.47 -20.80
CA LEU A 126 -11.08 4.51 -21.33
C LEU A 126 -10.22 5.18 -20.25
N GLY A 127 -10.63 5.09 -18.98
CA GLY A 127 -9.91 5.69 -17.86
C GLY A 127 -9.97 7.22 -17.79
N THR A 128 -10.87 7.86 -18.55
CA THR A 128 -10.99 9.32 -18.64
C THR A 128 -11.82 9.94 -17.50
N ASN A 129 -12.52 9.14 -16.70
CA ASN A 129 -13.23 9.60 -15.51
C ASN A 129 -12.36 9.46 -14.26
N SER A 130 -12.34 10.49 -13.41
CA SER A 130 -11.54 10.51 -12.18
C SER A 130 -11.97 9.46 -11.14
N GLY A 131 -13.25 9.05 -11.12
CA GLY A 131 -13.74 8.01 -10.20
C GLY A 131 -13.34 6.58 -10.59
N PHE A 132 -12.86 6.37 -11.83
CA PHE A 132 -12.27 5.10 -12.26
C PHE A 132 -11.26 5.32 -13.40
N SER A 133 -10.06 5.80 -13.03
CA SER A 133 -9.02 6.24 -13.97
C SER A 133 -8.19 5.12 -14.61
N TYR A 134 -8.56 3.84 -14.41
CA TYR A 134 -7.87 2.72 -15.04
C TYR A 134 -8.25 2.60 -16.52
N SER A 135 -7.29 2.66 -17.43
CA SER A 135 -7.51 2.38 -18.85
C SER A 135 -7.14 0.93 -19.15
N GLY A 136 -8.07 0.15 -19.70
CA GLY A 136 -7.84 -1.27 -19.98
C GLY A 136 -9.11 -2.11 -19.97
N TYR A 137 -8.94 -3.41 -20.18
CA TYR A 137 -10.04 -4.37 -20.18
C TYR A 137 -10.56 -4.63 -18.77
N VAL A 138 -11.89 -4.54 -18.62
CA VAL A 138 -12.58 -4.80 -17.35
C VAL A 138 -13.82 -5.66 -17.59
N TYR A 139 -14.16 -6.52 -16.63
CA TYR A 139 -15.39 -7.31 -16.66
C TYR A 139 -16.25 -7.07 -15.43
N TRP A 140 -17.57 -7.17 -15.59
CA TRP A 140 -18.50 -7.12 -14.46
C TRP A 140 -18.53 -8.47 -13.75
N ASN A 141 -18.22 -8.50 -12.45
CA ASN A 141 -18.24 -9.75 -11.67
C ASN A 141 -19.60 -10.08 -11.02
N GLY A 142 -20.62 -9.24 -11.23
CA GLY A 142 -21.91 -9.30 -10.54
C GLY A 142 -22.12 -8.20 -9.49
N SER A 143 -21.06 -7.48 -9.08
CA SER A 143 -21.13 -6.41 -8.08
C SER A 143 -20.21 -5.23 -8.35
N GLU A 144 -19.10 -5.45 -9.05
CA GLU A 144 -18.14 -4.41 -9.45
C GLU A 144 -17.45 -4.76 -10.78
N TRP A 145 -16.93 -3.73 -11.44
CA TRP A 145 -16.02 -3.82 -12.56
C TRP A 145 -14.62 -4.20 -12.06
N ARG A 146 -14.15 -5.37 -12.46
CA ARG A 146 -12.82 -5.88 -12.16
C ARG A 146 -11.92 -5.78 -13.38
N LEU A 147 -10.66 -5.45 -13.10
CA LEU A 147 -9.60 -5.44 -14.09
C LEU A 147 -9.33 -6.89 -14.52
N MET A 148 -9.14 -7.13 -15.82
CA MET A 148 -8.40 -8.31 -16.24
C MET A 148 -6.92 -7.98 -16.12
N GLU A 149 -6.17 -8.77 -15.33
CA GLU A 149 -4.76 -8.46 -15.08
C GLU A 149 -3.98 -8.35 -16.39
N ASP A 150 -3.46 -7.16 -16.64
CA ASP A 150 -2.62 -6.82 -17.79
C ASP A 150 -1.14 -6.95 -17.42
N THR A 151 -0.73 -8.14 -16.99
CA THR A 151 0.70 -8.40 -16.81
C THR A 151 1.10 -9.55 -17.71
N SER A 152 1.85 -9.22 -18.77
CA SER A 152 2.74 -10.19 -19.41
C SER A 152 3.62 -10.83 -18.32
N PRO A 153 3.82 -12.17 -18.33
CA PRO A 153 4.74 -12.84 -17.42
C PRO A 153 6.18 -12.44 -17.81
N VAL A 154 6.59 -11.24 -17.42
CA VAL A 154 7.98 -10.79 -17.52
C VAL A 154 8.72 -11.30 -16.29
N SER A 155 9.90 -11.86 -16.50
CA SER A 155 10.75 -12.31 -15.39
C SER A 155 11.13 -11.12 -14.51
N ALA A 156 11.18 -11.36 -13.20
CA ALA A 156 11.62 -10.38 -12.22
C ALA A 156 13.07 -9.93 -12.51
N VAL A 157 13.26 -8.62 -12.59
CA VAL A 157 14.57 -7.97 -12.66
C VAL A 157 14.66 -7.00 -11.50
N ALA A 158 15.70 -7.09 -10.68
CA ALA A 158 15.99 -6.14 -9.59
C ALA A 158 17.42 -6.32 -9.05
N VAL A 159 17.90 -5.33 -8.29
CA VAL A 159 19.16 -5.41 -7.52
C VAL A 159 18.85 -5.57 -6.04
N LEU A 160 19.22 -6.71 -5.46
CA LEU A 160 19.09 -7.04 -4.04
C LEU A 160 20.13 -6.30 -3.21
N ASN A 161 19.72 -5.80 -2.04
CA ASN A 161 20.59 -5.19 -1.03
C ASN A 161 20.64 -6.06 0.22
N CYS A 162 21.47 -7.11 0.18
CA CYS A 162 21.62 -8.03 1.31
C CYS A 162 22.23 -7.40 2.56
N ASN A 163 22.98 -6.29 2.45
CA ASN A 163 23.55 -5.60 3.60
C ASN A 163 22.49 -4.88 4.44
N ALA A 164 21.34 -4.57 3.84
CA ALA A 164 20.19 -3.99 4.53
C ALA A 164 19.15 -5.05 4.92
N ALA A 165 19.47 -6.34 4.77
CA ALA A 165 18.55 -7.40 5.15
C ALA A 165 18.38 -7.48 6.68
N ALA A 166 17.17 -7.77 7.14
CA ALA A 166 16.86 -7.85 8.55
C ALA A 166 15.77 -8.89 8.82
N LEU A 167 15.73 -9.38 10.06
CA LEU A 167 14.60 -10.16 10.58
C LEU A 167 13.50 -9.21 11.07
N ASP A 168 12.25 -9.62 10.88
CA ASP A 168 11.05 -8.97 11.44
C ASP A 168 10.12 -10.05 12.03
N PRO A 169 9.92 -10.11 13.36
CA PRO A 169 10.59 -9.26 14.35
C PRO A 169 12.10 -9.53 14.39
N SER A 170 12.85 -8.46 14.60
CA SER A 170 14.29 -8.43 14.84
C SER A 170 14.59 -9.19 16.13
N GLN A 171 15.56 -10.10 16.02
CA GLN A 171 16.00 -10.91 17.13
C GLN A 171 17.48 -11.22 16.93
N LEU A 172 18.19 -11.38 18.04
CA LEU A 172 19.53 -11.91 18.01
C LEU A 172 19.45 -13.42 17.80
N ILE A 173 20.24 -13.93 16.87
CA ILE A 173 20.45 -15.36 16.71
C ILE A 173 21.88 -15.66 17.13
N ASP A 174 22.04 -16.18 18.34
CA ASP A 174 23.30 -16.77 18.78
C ASP A 174 23.22 -18.30 18.56
N GLY A 175 24.27 -18.88 17.98
CA GLY A 175 24.38 -20.33 17.80
C GLY A 175 24.87 -21.04 19.08
N ASN A 176 25.06 -20.31 20.17
CA ASN A 176 25.65 -20.82 21.41
C ASN A 176 24.57 -21.29 22.40
N THR A 177 23.37 -20.72 22.31
CA THR A 177 22.19 -21.05 23.10
C THR A 177 21.07 -21.44 22.14
N PRO A 178 20.79 -22.75 21.97
CA PRO A 178 19.75 -23.22 21.05
C PRO A 178 18.37 -22.65 21.39
N THR A 179 18.03 -21.52 20.79
CA THR A 179 16.75 -20.83 20.97
C THR A 179 16.00 -20.88 19.64
N ALA A 180 14.76 -21.34 19.67
CA ALA A 180 13.95 -21.38 18.47
C ALA A 180 13.72 -19.95 17.94
N ILE A 181 13.80 -19.79 16.62
CA ILE A 181 13.44 -18.53 15.96
C ILE A 181 11.96 -18.23 16.24
N THR A 182 11.67 -16.98 16.59
CA THR A 182 10.33 -16.53 16.96
C THR A 182 9.32 -16.87 15.86
N SER A 183 8.18 -17.43 16.22
CA SER A 183 7.15 -17.80 15.24
C SER A 183 6.68 -16.58 14.45
N GLY A 184 6.50 -16.74 13.13
CA GLY A 184 6.09 -15.66 12.23
C GLY A 184 7.23 -14.73 11.77
N THR A 185 8.48 -15.01 12.14
CA THR A 185 9.63 -14.23 11.69
C THR A 185 9.80 -14.30 10.18
N VAL A 186 10.02 -13.15 9.56
CA VAL A 186 10.44 -13.04 8.15
C VAL A 186 11.82 -12.40 8.03
N MET A 187 12.65 -12.91 7.12
CA MET A 187 13.83 -12.22 6.63
C MET A 187 13.41 -11.33 5.46
N LYS A 188 13.54 -10.02 5.63
CA LYS A 188 13.30 -9.03 4.59
C LYS A 188 14.61 -8.70 3.89
N ILE A 189 14.66 -8.88 2.58
CA ILE A 189 15.78 -8.47 1.72
C ILE A 189 15.31 -7.32 0.84
N PRO A 190 15.74 -6.08 1.10
CA PRO A 190 15.40 -4.95 0.26
C PRO A 190 15.93 -5.11 -1.16
N TYR A 191 15.23 -4.55 -2.14
CA TYR A 191 15.67 -4.44 -3.52
C TYR A 191 15.35 -3.08 -4.11
N SER A 192 16.01 -2.76 -5.23
CA SER A 192 15.80 -1.54 -6.00
C SER A 192 15.79 -1.84 -7.51
N GLY A 193 15.22 -0.91 -8.28
CA GLY A 193 15.19 -1.01 -9.75
C GLY A 193 14.30 -2.13 -10.29
N ALA A 194 13.30 -2.56 -9.51
CA ALA A 194 12.43 -3.67 -9.89
C ALA A 194 11.47 -3.32 -11.03
N ASN A 195 11.26 -4.26 -11.94
CA ASN A 195 10.41 -4.11 -13.13
C ASN A 195 8.95 -4.58 -12.94
N GLY A 196 8.54 -4.97 -11.73
CA GLY A 196 7.22 -5.56 -11.47
C GLY A 196 7.06 -7.03 -11.91
N GLY A 197 8.15 -7.68 -12.33
CA GLY A 197 8.13 -9.03 -12.89
C GLY A 197 7.87 -10.13 -11.87
N GLN A 198 7.56 -11.33 -12.39
CA GLN A 198 7.30 -12.53 -11.60
C GLN A 198 8.59 -13.24 -11.20
N TYR A 199 8.62 -13.75 -9.96
CA TYR A 199 9.69 -14.59 -9.43
C TYR A 199 9.14 -15.92 -8.92
N SER A 200 9.96 -16.98 -9.05
CA SER A 200 9.69 -18.32 -8.52
C SER A 200 10.08 -18.42 -7.05
N GLY A 201 9.25 -19.12 -6.27
CA GLY A 201 9.51 -19.38 -4.85
C GLY A 201 10.60 -20.43 -4.62
N ILE A 202 11.13 -20.48 -3.40
CA ILE A 202 12.14 -21.47 -2.97
C ILE A 202 12.17 -21.63 -1.44
N THR A 203 12.71 -22.76 -0.98
CA THR A 203 13.16 -22.93 0.42
C THR A 203 14.69 -23.00 0.44
N LEU A 204 15.30 -22.12 1.23
CA LEU A 204 16.74 -22.07 1.49
C LEU A 204 17.03 -22.68 2.86
N TYR A 205 18.21 -23.25 3.00
CA TYR A 205 18.72 -23.82 4.25
C TYR A 205 19.89 -22.99 4.75
N SER A 206 19.96 -22.72 6.05
CA SER A 206 21.08 -21.96 6.61
C SER A 206 22.39 -22.74 6.48
N VAL A 207 23.46 -22.02 6.13
CA VAL A 207 24.83 -22.51 6.18
C VAL A 207 25.18 -22.81 7.65
N GLY A 208 25.68 -24.02 7.92
CA GLY A 208 26.05 -24.46 9.28
C GLY A 208 24.88 -24.83 10.21
N ASN A 209 23.64 -24.45 9.87
CA ASN A 209 22.44 -24.78 10.65
C ASN A 209 21.30 -25.28 9.73
N PRO A 210 21.41 -26.48 9.12
CA PRO A 210 20.42 -26.94 8.14
C PRO A 210 18.99 -27.11 8.68
N GLY A 211 18.82 -27.18 10.01
CA GLY A 211 17.50 -27.18 10.66
C GLY A 211 16.79 -25.82 10.66
N VAL A 212 17.47 -24.75 10.23
CA VAL A 212 16.91 -23.42 10.05
C VAL A 212 16.68 -23.16 8.56
N THR A 213 15.45 -22.83 8.20
CA THR A 213 15.02 -22.63 6.81
C THR A 213 14.48 -21.23 6.57
N ALA A 214 14.64 -20.72 5.35
CA ALA A 214 14.04 -19.49 4.86
C ALA A 214 13.23 -19.79 3.59
N THR A 215 11.90 -19.59 3.62
CA THR A 215 10.99 -19.98 2.53
C THR A 215 10.27 -18.77 1.95
N ILE A 216 10.25 -18.65 0.63
CA ILE A 216 9.45 -17.64 -0.09
C ILE A 216 8.57 -18.34 -1.12
N THR A 217 7.29 -17.96 -1.20
CA THR A 217 6.36 -18.40 -2.26
C THR A 217 6.55 -17.54 -3.51
N GLY A 218 6.31 -18.11 -4.69
CA GLY A 218 6.37 -17.36 -5.95
C GLY A 218 5.39 -16.19 -5.98
N GLY A 219 5.79 -15.08 -6.60
CA GLY A 219 5.06 -13.83 -6.56
C GLY A 219 5.51 -12.83 -7.61
N LYS A 220 5.12 -11.56 -7.44
CA LYS A 220 5.57 -10.43 -8.27
C LYS A 220 6.37 -9.45 -7.40
N LEU A 221 7.35 -8.79 -8.01
CA LEU A 221 7.98 -7.62 -7.38
C LEU A 221 7.05 -6.41 -7.48
N GLU A 222 7.20 -5.46 -6.57
CA GLU A 222 6.70 -4.10 -6.77
C GLU A 222 7.60 -3.39 -7.80
N VAL A 223 7.05 -2.42 -8.53
CA VAL A 223 7.87 -1.60 -9.44
C VAL A 223 8.71 -0.61 -8.62
N GLY A 224 10.01 -0.52 -8.92
CA GLY A 224 10.94 0.36 -8.22
C GLY A 224 11.62 -0.31 -7.03
N SER A 225 11.39 0.18 -5.82
CA SER A 225 12.03 -0.34 -4.60
C SER A 225 11.03 -1.09 -3.74
N GLY A 226 11.47 -2.18 -3.12
CA GLY A 226 10.63 -3.03 -2.29
C GLY A 226 11.45 -3.99 -1.44
N SER A 227 10.83 -5.06 -0.97
CA SER A 227 11.54 -6.11 -0.23
C SER A 227 10.97 -7.49 -0.54
N LEU A 228 11.86 -8.49 -0.66
CA LEU A 228 11.48 -9.89 -0.62
C LEU A 228 11.33 -10.32 0.84
N ALA A 229 10.34 -11.14 1.15
CA ALA A 229 10.10 -11.65 2.49
C ALA A 229 10.16 -13.18 2.50
N PHE A 230 11.16 -13.73 3.18
CA PHE A 230 11.31 -15.17 3.40
C PHE A 230 10.83 -15.50 4.80
N ALA A 231 9.87 -16.42 4.95
CA ALA A 231 9.50 -16.96 6.25
C ALA A 231 10.66 -17.77 6.84
N VAL A 232 11.15 -17.38 8.02
CA VAL A 232 12.28 -18.02 8.68
C VAL A 232 11.79 -18.81 9.89
N GLN A 233 12.24 -20.06 9.99
CA GLN A 233 11.87 -20.95 11.08
C GLN A 233 12.99 -21.95 11.42
N GLY A 234 12.92 -22.53 12.61
CA GLY A 234 13.83 -23.57 13.08
C GLY A 234 14.57 -23.16 14.36
N THR A 235 15.41 -24.08 14.84
CA THR A 235 16.26 -23.87 16.01
C THR A 235 17.72 -24.02 15.58
N PRO A 236 18.53 -22.96 15.66
CA PRO A 236 19.98 -23.06 15.48
C PRO A 236 20.58 -24.00 16.54
N ILE A 237 21.40 -24.96 16.13
CA ILE A 237 21.98 -26.02 17.00
C ILE A 237 23.51 -26.05 16.97
N ALA A 238 24.14 -25.35 16.03
CA ALA A 238 25.59 -25.27 15.93
C ALA A 238 26.07 -23.85 16.26
N SER A 239 27.15 -23.77 17.04
CA SER A 239 27.87 -22.52 17.29
C SER A 239 28.44 -22.01 15.98
N GLN A 240 27.74 -21.03 15.39
CA GLN A 240 28.39 -20.09 14.47
C GLN A 240 29.43 -19.35 15.32
N THR A 241 30.70 -19.30 14.88
CA THR A 241 31.71 -18.52 15.58
C THR A 241 31.19 -17.10 15.75
N SER A 242 30.94 -16.72 17.01
CA SER A 242 30.47 -15.40 17.40
C SER A 242 31.28 -14.30 16.71
N PRO A 243 30.67 -13.18 16.26
CA PRO A 243 29.28 -12.76 16.48
C PRO A 243 28.51 -12.69 15.15
N VAL A 244 28.03 -13.80 14.56
CA VAL A 244 27.68 -13.77 13.12
C VAL A 244 26.33 -14.42 12.77
N GLY A 245 25.26 -14.12 13.53
CA GLY A 245 23.85 -14.34 13.10
C GLY A 245 23.55 -15.69 12.43
N ILE A 246 22.66 -15.67 11.43
CA ILE A 246 22.31 -16.81 10.58
C ILE A 246 22.51 -16.45 9.10
N THR A 247 23.12 -17.34 8.32
CA THR A 247 23.53 -17.07 6.92
C THR A 247 22.85 -18.01 5.95
N PHE A 248 22.29 -17.48 4.86
CA PHE A 248 21.69 -18.25 3.77
C PHE A 248 22.44 -18.00 2.46
N ASP A 249 22.67 -19.09 1.71
CA ASP A 249 23.11 -19.03 0.31
C ASP A 249 21.90 -18.74 -0.59
N LEU A 250 21.94 -17.62 -1.31
CA LEU A 250 20.89 -17.18 -2.22
C LEU A 250 21.08 -17.72 -3.65
N THR A 251 22.20 -18.37 -3.95
CA THR A 251 22.51 -18.86 -5.31
C THR A 251 21.39 -19.71 -5.93
N PRO A 252 20.73 -20.64 -5.19
CA PRO A 252 19.60 -21.39 -5.73
C PRO A 252 18.40 -20.51 -6.10
N PHE A 253 18.11 -19.49 -5.28
CA PHE A 253 17.04 -18.53 -5.55
C PHE A 253 17.32 -17.67 -6.79
N ILE A 254 18.57 -17.21 -6.92
CA ILE A 254 19.01 -16.37 -8.04
C ILE A 254 19.04 -17.17 -9.34
N THR A 255 19.40 -18.45 -9.29
CA THR A 255 19.39 -19.32 -10.47
C THR A 255 17.96 -19.54 -10.98
N ALA A 256 16.98 -19.68 -10.08
CA ALA A 256 15.57 -19.75 -10.43
C ALA A 256 15.00 -18.40 -10.91
N ASN A 257 15.70 -17.29 -10.64
CA ASN A 257 15.25 -15.92 -10.88
C ASN A 257 16.40 -15.06 -11.43
N SER A 258 16.89 -15.41 -12.62
CA SER A 258 18.15 -14.90 -13.18
C SER A 258 18.23 -13.39 -13.40
N GLY A 259 17.10 -12.67 -13.40
CA GLY A 259 17.07 -11.20 -13.45
C GLY A 259 17.37 -10.53 -12.10
N LEU A 260 17.42 -11.27 -11.00
CA LEU A 260 17.81 -10.77 -9.68
C LEU A 260 19.33 -10.81 -9.52
N THR A 261 19.92 -9.70 -9.09
CA THR A 261 21.38 -9.54 -8.92
C THR A 261 21.70 -8.87 -7.58
N GLY A 262 22.97 -8.64 -7.26
CA GLY A 262 23.41 -7.79 -6.14
C GLY A 262 24.13 -8.52 -5.00
N CYS A 263 23.76 -9.77 -4.70
CA CYS A 263 24.42 -10.58 -3.67
C CYS A 263 24.08 -12.06 -3.87
N SER A 264 24.97 -12.96 -3.43
CA SER A 264 24.77 -14.43 -3.44
C SER A 264 24.59 -15.03 -2.05
N SER A 265 24.75 -14.24 -0.99
CA SER A 265 24.52 -14.66 0.39
C SER A 265 23.95 -13.51 1.21
N VAL A 266 23.30 -13.87 2.32
CA VAL A 266 22.72 -12.91 3.26
C VAL A 266 22.90 -13.43 4.69
N THR A 267 23.30 -12.53 5.59
CA THR A 267 23.43 -12.82 7.03
C THR A 267 22.51 -11.88 7.81
N VAL A 268 21.68 -12.44 8.68
CA VAL A 268 20.72 -11.69 9.51
C VAL A 268 20.77 -12.16 10.97
N GLY A 269 20.15 -11.41 11.87
CA GLY A 269 20.12 -11.76 13.30
C GLY A 269 21.43 -11.51 14.06
N THR A 270 22.31 -10.66 13.53
CA THR A 270 23.57 -10.25 14.17
C THR A 270 23.38 -9.19 15.26
N GLN A 271 22.27 -8.46 15.23
CA GLN A 271 21.92 -7.43 16.19
C GLN A 271 20.40 -7.35 16.37
N VAL A 272 19.97 -6.89 17.53
CA VAL A 272 18.59 -6.46 17.76
C VAL A 272 18.50 -5.00 17.33
N ASN A 273 17.76 -4.73 16.27
CA ASN A 273 17.50 -3.37 15.84
C ASN A 273 16.48 -2.71 16.77
N ALA A 274 16.58 -1.39 16.90
CA ALA A 274 15.49 -0.60 17.46
C ALA A 274 14.73 0.08 16.32
N ASP A 275 13.41 0.07 16.39
CA ASP A 275 12.58 0.84 15.48
C ASP A 275 12.45 2.27 15.96
N ILE A 276 12.62 3.22 15.04
CA ILE A 276 12.37 4.63 15.31
C ILE A 276 11.08 5.03 14.63
N LYS A 277 10.08 5.41 15.43
CA LYS A 277 8.86 6.06 14.95
C LYS A 277 8.95 7.55 15.27
N THR A 278 8.64 8.38 14.28
CA THR A 278 8.73 9.83 14.41
C THR A 278 7.38 10.49 14.22
N VAL A 279 7.10 11.49 15.04
CA VAL A 279 5.96 12.41 14.89
C VAL A 279 6.47 13.83 15.01
N ALA A 280 5.94 14.74 14.19
CA ALA A 280 6.29 16.15 14.24
C ALA A 280 5.04 17.03 14.11
N VAL A 281 5.01 18.11 14.88
CA VAL A 281 3.96 19.14 14.86
C VAL A 281 4.63 20.50 14.71
N MET A 282 4.11 21.35 13.83
CA MET A 282 4.47 22.75 13.72
C MET A 282 3.20 23.58 13.63
N ASP A 283 2.98 24.45 14.61
CA ASP A 283 1.76 25.24 14.67
C ASP A 283 1.98 26.56 15.45
N TYR A 284 0.99 27.43 15.40
CA TYR A 284 0.88 28.59 16.28
C TYR A 284 0.24 28.20 17.61
N MET A 285 0.63 28.87 18.69
CA MET A 285 0.05 28.67 20.01
C MET A 285 -1.46 28.98 20.02
N LYS A 286 -2.27 28.07 20.58
CA LYS A 286 -3.73 28.19 20.61
C LYS A 286 -4.25 28.37 22.02
N PHE A 287 -5.16 29.31 22.22
CA PHE A 287 -5.80 29.52 23.52
C PHE A 287 -6.64 28.30 23.91
N ILE A 288 -6.42 27.79 25.13
CA ILE A 288 -7.14 26.65 25.68
C ILE A 288 -7.43 26.85 27.17
N THR A 289 -8.37 26.05 27.68
CA THR A 289 -8.41 25.66 29.09
C THR A 289 -7.88 24.23 29.14
N ASP A 290 -6.74 24.02 29.80
CA ASP A 290 -6.11 22.71 29.90
C ASP A 290 -7.07 21.70 30.53
N PRO A 291 -7.36 20.57 29.88
CA PRO A 291 -8.39 19.64 30.32
C PRO A 291 -8.03 18.89 31.61
N ASP A 292 -6.74 18.81 31.94
CA ASP A 292 -6.26 18.09 33.13
C ASP A 292 -6.29 18.97 34.38
N THR A 293 -5.96 20.26 34.21
CA THR A 293 -5.69 21.18 35.33
C THR A 293 -6.67 22.35 35.42
N GLY A 294 -7.46 22.60 34.36
CA GLY A 294 -8.31 23.79 34.24
C GLY A 294 -7.54 25.08 34.01
N VAL A 295 -6.20 25.03 33.87
CA VAL A 295 -5.35 26.21 33.68
C VAL A 295 -5.61 26.82 32.31
N LYS A 296 -5.82 28.13 32.29
CA LYS A 296 -6.02 28.90 31.05
C LYS A 296 -4.67 29.32 30.50
N GLY A 297 -4.48 29.13 29.21
CA GLY A 297 -3.21 29.40 28.58
C GLY A 297 -3.24 29.17 27.08
N PHE A 298 -2.06 29.01 26.50
CA PHE A 298 -1.87 28.73 25.10
C PHE A 298 -0.99 27.50 24.93
N VAL A 299 -1.28 26.66 23.94
CA VAL A 299 -0.56 25.40 23.75
C VAL A 299 -0.23 25.10 22.28
N VAL A 300 0.89 24.43 22.08
CA VAL A 300 1.15 23.49 20.98
C VAL A 300 1.63 22.19 21.62
N GLU A 301 1.12 21.05 21.17
CA GLU A 301 1.45 19.76 21.77
C GLU A 301 1.62 18.66 20.73
N ALA A 302 2.42 17.66 21.07
CA ALA A 302 2.61 16.45 20.28
C ALA A 302 2.58 15.22 21.20
N LYS A 303 1.85 14.19 20.78
CA LYS A 303 1.77 12.91 21.48
C LYS A 303 2.85 11.96 20.96
N THR A 304 3.46 11.14 21.83
CA THR A 304 4.38 10.08 21.39
C THR A 304 3.69 9.10 20.43
N PRO A 305 4.40 8.43 19.52
CA PRO A 305 3.81 7.48 18.57
C PRO A 305 2.99 6.35 19.20
N ASP A 306 3.38 5.86 20.39
CA ASP A 306 2.63 4.88 21.17
C ASP A 306 1.49 5.46 22.02
N GLY A 307 1.39 6.79 22.06
CA GLY A 307 0.37 7.50 22.81
C GLY A 307 0.65 7.66 24.30
N LEU A 308 1.77 7.17 24.84
CA LEU A 308 2.03 7.11 26.28
C LEU A 308 2.31 8.49 26.91
N TYR A 309 2.96 9.40 26.19
CA TYR A 309 3.26 10.74 26.67
C TYR A 309 2.78 11.83 25.71
N THR A 310 2.62 13.04 26.25
CA THR A 310 2.39 14.27 25.47
C THR A 310 3.41 15.32 25.88
N VAL A 311 4.17 15.83 24.91
CA VAL A 311 5.03 17.00 25.11
C VAL A 311 4.20 18.23 24.77
N LYS A 312 4.10 19.17 25.71
CA LYS A 312 3.35 20.42 25.54
C LYS A 312 4.33 21.59 25.61
N VAL A 313 4.25 22.52 24.68
CA VAL A 313 4.71 23.90 24.93
C VAL A 313 3.51 24.67 25.40
N PHE A 314 3.54 25.13 26.64
CA PHE A 314 2.41 25.77 27.29
C PHE A 314 2.81 27.13 27.86
N MET A 315 2.00 28.14 27.56
CA MET A 315 2.13 29.47 28.14
C MET A 315 0.91 29.79 29.00
N ARG A 316 1.11 30.06 30.30
CA ARG A 316 -0.01 30.44 31.17
C ARG A 316 -0.53 31.84 30.82
N HIS A 317 -1.84 31.97 30.78
CA HIS A 317 -2.49 33.26 30.60
C HIS A 317 -2.40 34.07 31.90
N SER A 318 -2.27 35.40 31.79
CA SER A 318 -2.33 36.32 32.93
C SER A 318 -3.65 36.31 33.72
N LEU A 319 -4.69 35.66 33.22
CA LEU A 319 -6.03 35.58 33.80
C LEU A 319 -6.42 34.11 33.89
N GLN A 320 -6.70 33.64 35.10
CA GLN A 320 -7.10 32.25 35.38
C GLN A 320 -8.59 32.15 35.73
N ASN A 321 -9.42 32.95 35.05
CA ASN A 321 -10.86 33.04 35.28
C ASN A 321 -11.63 33.09 33.94
N ALA A 322 -12.96 33.13 34.00
CA ALA A 322 -13.81 33.07 32.81
C ALA A 322 -13.64 34.23 31.81
N THR A 323 -12.98 35.33 32.21
CA THR A 323 -12.74 36.49 31.33
C THR A 323 -11.53 36.34 30.43
N ALA A 324 -10.71 35.29 30.61
CA ALA A 324 -9.54 35.05 29.76
C ALA A 324 -9.96 34.67 28.33
N THR A 325 -9.27 35.24 27.34
CA THR A 325 -9.53 35.06 25.91
C THR A 325 -8.21 34.96 25.15
N ALA A 326 -8.25 34.66 23.85
CA ALA A 326 -7.03 34.61 23.05
C ALA A 326 -6.29 35.95 22.90
N THR A 327 -6.93 37.09 23.20
CA THR A 327 -6.41 38.43 22.87
C THR A 327 -6.17 39.35 24.07
N ASN A 328 -6.57 38.98 25.29
CA ASN A 328 -6.42 39.81 26.50
C ASN A 328 -5.36 39.30 27.48
N ASN A 329 -4.43 38.48 26.99
CA ASN A 329 -3.26 38.09 27.75
C ASN A 329 -2.27 39.25 27.87
N THR A 330 -1.71 39.42 29.07
CA THR A 330 -0.69 40.43 29.37
C THR A 330 0.67 39.81 29.74
N THR A 331 0.75 38.49 29.87
CA THR A 331 2.02 37.78 30.07
C THR A 331 2.84 37.79 28.79
N SER A 332 4.14 38.08 28.88
CA SER A 332 5.06 38.06 27.73
C SER A 332 5.46 36.63 27.34
N THR A 333 5.55 36.33 26.04
CA THR A 333 6.11 35.08 25.49
C THR A 333 7.58 34.90 25.88
N ALA A 334 8.28 36.00 26.17
CA ALA A 334 9.64 36.02 26.70
C ALA A 334 9.72 35.83 28.22
N SER A 335 8.62 35.45 28.87
CA SER A 335 8.60 35.20 30.30
C SER A 335 9.52 34.03 30.65
N GLY A 336 10.51 34.28 31.52
CA GLY A 336 11.37 33.26 32.13
C GLY A 336 10.65 32.39 33.16
N ALA A 337 9.32 32.37 33.19
CA ALA A 337 8.56 31.54 34.11
C ALA A 337 7.30 30.96 33.45
N GLU A 338 6.64 31.69 32.56
CA GLU A 338 5.26 31.36 32.16
C GLU A 338 5.14 30.55 30.88
N ASN A 339 6.17 30.53 30.03
CA ASN A 339 6.17 29.89 28.72
C ASN A 339 7.16 28.71 28.72
N ASN A 340 6.69 27.48 28.87
CA ASN A 340 7.56 26.33 29.13
C ASN A 340 7.23 25.10 28.30
N VAL A 341 8.21 24.20 28.21
CA VAL A 341 7.98 22.81 27.83
C VAL A 341 7.52 22.03 29.05
N LEU A 342 6.48 21.23 28.87
CA LEU A 342 5.89 20.31 29.85
C LEU A 342 5.85 18.90 29.26
N LEU A 343 5.88 17.91 30.14
CA LEU A 343 5.54 16.52 29.85
C LEU A 343 4.22 16.17 30.53
N ARG A 344 3.41 15.36 29.86
CA ARG A 344 2.23 14.71 30.44
C ARG A 344 2.34 13.21 30.22
N ASN A 345 2.18 12.44 31.28
CA ASN A 345 1.97 10.99 31.19
C ASN A 345 0.48 10.71 30.93
N ASN A 346 0.18 10.03 29.83
CA ASN A 346 -1.19 9.76 29.39
C ASN A 346 -1.78 8.49 30.01
N SER A 347 -0.98 7.66 30.67
CA SER A 347 -1.45 6.45 31.34
C SER A 347 -2.21 6.77 32.63
N SER A 348 -2.98 5.80 33.14
CA SER A 348 -3.76 5.90 34.38
C SER A 348 -2.93 5.69 35.65
N THR A 349 -1.62 5.47 35.53
CA THR A 349 -0.70 5.25 36.66
C THR A 349 0.54 6.14 36.50
N SER A 350 1.19 6.48 37.61
CA SER A 350 2.44 7.24 37.56
C SER A 350 3.57 6.42 36.91
N LYS A 351 4.48 7.12 36.25
CA LYS A 351 5.63 6.52 35.55
C LYS A 351 6.93 7.10 36.09
N THR A 352 7.90 6.23 36.36
CA THR A 352 9.24 6.67 36.77
C THR A 352 10.14 6.65 35.55
N ILE A 353 10.77 7.79 35.26
CA ILE A 353 11.64 7.95 34.10
C ILE A 353 13.06 8.36 34.49
N MET A 354 14.02 7.87 33.72
CA MET A 354 15.34 8.49 33.58
C MET A 354 15.24 9.53 32.49
N TRP A 355 15.75 10.74 32.72
CA TRP A 355 15.63 11.84 31.79
C TRP A 355 16.85 12.76 31.82
N ASN A 356 17.03 13.47 30.72
CA ASN A 356 17.99 14.57 30.60
C ASN A 356 17.49 15.58 29.58
N TYR A 357 18.04 16.78 29.67
CA TYR A 357 17.64 17.89 28.83
C TYR A 357 18.81 18.82 28.51
N SER A 358 18.70 19.52 27.38
CA SER A 358 19.60 20.60 27.00
C SER A 358 18.84 21.72 26.32
N THR A 359 19.12 22.97 26.73
CA THR A 359 18.73 24.18 25.98
C THR A 359 19.95 24.83 25.37
N PHE A 360 19.77 25.34 24.16
CA PHE A 360 20.76 26.11 23.44
C PHE A 360 20.20 27.51 23.16
N TYR A 361 20.76 28.51 23.87
CA TYR A 361 20.43 29.93 23.69
C TYR A 361 21.65 30.80 24.06
N GLY A 362 22.54 31.09 23.10
CA GLY A 362 23.79 31.80 23.37
C GLY A 362 24.79 31.09 24.31
N GLY A 363 24.45 29.86 24.74
CA GLY A 363 25.15 28.98 25.67
C GLY A 363 24.34 27.70 25.88
N GLN A 364 24.87 26.75 26.67
CA GLN A 364 24.20 25.47 26.94
C GLN A 364 23.81 25.36 28.42
N ILE A 365 22.54 25.06 28.69
CA ILE A 365 22.03 24.72 30.03
C ILE A 365 21.58 23.26 29.99
N THR A 366 21.97 22.48 31.01
CA THR A 366 21.64 21.06 31.11
C THR A 366 21.07 20.72 32.48
N ASP A 367 20.22 19.69 32.53
CA ASP A 367 19.76 19.04 33.76
C ASP A 367 19.47 17.56 33.46
N ALA A 368 19.49 16.72 34.48
CA ALA A 368 19.19 15.29 34.37
C ALA A 368 18.68 14.71 35.69
N GLY A 369 17.91 13.63 35.60
CA GLY A 369 17.42 12.88 36.75
C GLY A 369 17.22 11.41 36.40
N GLY A 370 17.52 10.52 37.35
CA GLY A 370 17.39 9.07 37.16
C GLY A 370 16.11 8.46 37.74
N ASN A 371 15.33 9.23 38.50
CA ASN A 371 14.19 8.73 39.27
C ASN A 371 13.07 9.78 39.34
N LEU A 372 12.74 10.40 38.20
CA LEU A 372 11.65 11.38 38.15
C LEU A 372 10.31 10.65 38.05
N VAL A 373 9.44 10.85 39.05
CA VAL A 373 8.07 10.31 39.03
C VAL A 373 7.16 11.29 38.27
N VAL A 374 6.73 10.90 37.09
CA VAL A 374 5.75 11.61 36.25
C VAL A 374 4.34 11.15 36.63
N PRO A 375 3.53 12.00 37.28
CA PRO A 375 2.20 11.61 37.73
C PRO A 375 1.27 11.30 36.55
N SER A 376 0.33 10.40 36.78
CA SER A 376 -0.73 10.09 35.82
C SER A 376 -1.55 11.33 35.47
N GLN A 377 -1.67 11.66 34.19
CA GLN A 377 -2.57 12.69 33.66
C GLN A 377 -2.36 14.10 34.22
N VAL A 378 -1.19 14.41 34.77
CA VAL A 378 -0.86 15.76 35.27
C VAL A 378 0.26 16.35 34.42
N PRO A 379 -0.01 17.39 33.60
CA PRO A 379 1.05 18.08 32.87
C PRO A 379 1.94 18.86 33.84
N GLY A 380 3.23 18.91 33.53
CA GLY A 380 4.23 19.57 34.37
C GLY A 380 5.65 19.25 33.90
N GLY A 381 6.61 19.33 34.81
CA GLY A 381 8.00 19.16 34.44
C GLY A 381 8.90 18.80 35.61
N GLY A 382 9.99 18.11 35.29
CA GLY A 382 11.03 17.75 36.26
C GLY A 382 12.10 18.82 36.43
N VAL A 383 12.59 18.98 37.66
CA VAL A 383 13.87 19.62 37.98
C VAL A 383 14.62 18.65 38.90
N GLY A 384 15.74 18.10 38.42
CA GLY A 384 16.30 16.87 38.97
C GLY A 384 15.26 15.75 39.05
N ASN A 385 14.97 15.24 40.25
CA ASN A 385 13.94 14.21 40.49
C ASN A 385 12.63 14.76 41.09
N THR A 386 12.44 16.09 41.13
CA THR A 386 11.22 16.71 41.68
C THR A 386 10.27 17.11 40.56
N TRP A 387 9.02 16.64 40.65
CA TRP A 387 7.96 17.02 39.71
C TRP A 387 7.29 18.34 40.11
N ARG A 388 7.06 19.21 39.13
CA ARG A 388 6.34 20.48 39.28
C ARG A 388 5.13 20.48 38.37
N SER A 389 3.94 20.35 38.95
CA SER A 389 2.68 20.34 38.20
C SER A 389 2.33 21.73 37.67
N LEU A 390 1.73 21.76 36.48
CA LEU A 390 1.03 22.93 35.97
C LEU A 390 -0.17 23.23 36.88
N SER A 391 -0.32 24.49 37.28
CA SER A 391 -1.44 24.98 38.09
C SER A 391 -1.70 26.46 37.81
N THR A 392 -2.76 27.00 38.42
CA THR A 392 -3.06 28.43 38.35
C THR A 392 -2.00 29.31 39.03
N SER A 393 -1.09 28.74 39.83
CA SER A 393 0.03 29.42 40.49
C SER A 393 1.42 28.99 40.01
N ASN A 394 1.53 27.88 39.27
CA ASN A 394 2.80 27.33 38.80
C ASN A 394 2.73 26.94 37.32
N ALA A 395 3.71 27.35 36.51
CA ALA A 395 3.76 27.03 35.09
C ALA A 395 4.37 25.65 34.78
N GLY A 396 4.91 24.93 35.77
CA GLY A 396 5.29 23.52 35.66
C GLY A 396 6.47 23.20 34.75
N ALA A 397 7.44 24.11 34.60
CA ALA A 397 8.55 23.94 33.64
C ALA A 397 9.30 22.60 33.76
N TRP A 398 9.58 21.96 32.61
CA TRP A 398 10.50 20.83 32.52
C TRP A 398 11.91 21.33 32.19
N GLY A 399 12.84 21.16 33.12
CA GLY A 399 14.17 21.76 33.03
C GLY A 399 14.14 23.28 33.27
N ASN A 400 14.85 24.04 32.42
CA ASN A 400 14.93 25.49 32.58
C ASN A 400 13.59 26.17 32.21
N PRO A 401 13.09 27.11 33.03
CA PRO A 401 11.93 27.92 32.68
C PRO A 401 12.15 28.84 31.45
N GLY A 402 11.08 29.14 30.71
CA GLY A 402 11.05 30.10 29.59
C GLY A 402 11.63 29.54 28.29
N ILE A 403 10.80 29.27 27.27
CA ILE A 403 11.20 28.68 25.98
C ILE A 403 11.35 29.70 24.83
N TYR A 404 11.27 31.00 25.12
CA TYR A 404 11.57 32.01 24.13
C TYR A 404 12.29 33.14 24.84
N ASN A 405 13.47 33.49 24.34
CA ASN A 405 14.19 34.64 24.84
C ASN A 405 14.25 35.70 23.71
N ALA A 406 13.64 36.84 23.99
CA ALA A 406 13.45 37.93 23.04
C ALA A 406 14.72 38.75 22.77
N ASP A 407 15.74 38.65 23.64
CA ASP A 407 16.88 39.57 23.64
C ASP A 407 17.70 39.53 22.33
N ASN A 408 17.66 38.42 21.59
CA ASN A 408 18.34 38.28 20.29
C ASN A 408 17.39 37.94 19.11
N SER A 409 16.07 37.99 19.31
CA SER A 409 15.04 37.67 18.29
C SER A 409 15.16 36.28 17.61
N GLY A 410 16.02 35.39 18.12
CA GLY A 410 16.22 34.04 17.58
C GLY A 410 15.33 32.99 18.25
N PRO A 411 15.00 31.88 17.57
CA PRO A 411 14.26 30.80 18.18
C PRO A 411 15.09 30.09 19.26
N GLU A 412 14.48 29.73 20.38
CA GLU A 412 15.12 28.88 21.37
C GLU A 412 14.99 27.42 20.96
N TYR A 413 16.07 26.66 21.19
CA TYR A 413 16.19 25.28 20.77
C TYR A 413 16.41 24.36 21.97
N ARG A 414 15.56 23.34 22.13
CA ARG A 414 15.60 22.42 23.27
C ARG A 414 15.55 20.96 22.86
N TYR A 415 16.27 20.15 23.62
CA TYR A 415 16.20 18.70 23.58
C TYR A 415 15.82 18.12 24.94
N TYR A 416 14.92 17.15 24.92
CA TYR A 416 14.55 16.34 26.07
C TYR A 416 14.67 14.88 25.65
N SER A 417 15.28 14.04 26.48
CA SER A 417 15.27 12.60 26.28
C SER A 417 14.89 11.89 27.56
N TRP A 418 14.13 10.80 27.43
CA TRP A 418 13.71 10.02 28.57
C TRP A 418 13.47 8.55 28.23
N ILE A 419 13.61 7.71 29.26
CA ILE A 419 13.44 6.26 29.20
C ILE A 419 12.58 5.83 30.39
N ASP A 420 11.59 4.97 30.15
CA ASP A 420 10.82 4.35 31.26
C ASP A 420 11.75 3.39 32.03
N THR A 421 11.74 3.47 33.36
CA THR A 421 12.58 2.62 34.23
C THR A 421 12.10 1.16 34.33
N SER A 422 10.97 0.84 33.69
CA SER A 422 10.46 -0.54 33.58
C SER A 422 11.52 -1.50 33.03
N THR A 423 11.71 -2.61 33.73
CA THR A 423 12.70 -3.65 33.38
C THR A 423 12.27 -4.52 32.19
N THR A 424 11.02 -4.38 31.74
CA THR A 424 10.45 -5.18 30.66
C THR A 424 10.26 -4.40 29.36
N SER A 425 10.28 -3.06 29.39
CA SER A 425 10.08 -2.22 28.21
C SER A 425 11.41 -1.66 27.71
N LYS A 426 11.73 -1.90 26.44
CA LYS A 426 12.89 -1.30 25.77
C LYS A 426 12.48 -0.07 24.96
N VAL A 427 11.94 0.96 25.61
CA VAL A 427 11.45 2.16 24.91
C VAL A 427 12.14 3.43 25.44
N ALA A 428 12.71 4.20 24.52
CA ALA A 428 13.30 5.50 24.77
C ALA A 428 12.62 6.56 23.89
N TYR A 429 12.68 7.81 24.33
CA TYR A 429 12.11 8.95 23.62
C TYR A 429 13.09 10.10 23.54
N ILE A 430 13.04 10.82 22.43
CA ILE A 430 13.73 12.10 22.24
C ILE A 430 12.70 13.10 21.72
N ALA A 431 12.59 14.25 22.37
CA ALA A 431 11.82 15.39 21.91
C ALA A 431 12.73 16.57 21.56
N THR A 432 12.57 17.09 20.35
CA THR A 432 13.16 18.36 19.91
C THR A 432 12.08 19.41 19.91
N VAL A 433 12.31 20.52 20.59
CA VAL A 433 11.36 21.63 20.68
C VAL A 433 12.02 22.92 20.22
N MET A 434 11.31 23.67 19.38
CA MET A 434 11.69 25.02 18.98
C MET A 434 10.53 25.97 19.15
N ALA A 435 10.79 27.17 19.64
CA ALA A 435 9.80 28.23 19.67
C ALA A 435 10.39 29.52 19.10
N GLY A 436 9.62 30.19 18.25
CA GLY A 436 9.98 31.47 17.64
C GLY A 436 8.77 32.40 17.58
N MET A 437 9.04 33.69 17.48
CA MET A 437 8.01 34.72 17.47
C MET A 437 7.98 35.42 16.11
N ASP A 438 6.78 35.75 15.64
CA ASP A 438 6.62 36.70 14.53
C ASP A 438 7.32 38.03 14.86
N PRO A 439 8.29 38.51 14.06
CA PRO A 439 9.02 39.74 14.33
C PRO A 439 8.15 41.00 14.40
N SER A 440 6.94 40.97 13.84
CA SER A 440 5.99 42.08 13.86
C SER A 440 5.03 42.05 15.04
N ALA A 441 5.00 40.95 15.79
CA ALA A 441 4.08 40.78 16.91
C ALA A 441 4.66 41.35 18.21
N THR A 442 3.78 41.85 19.09
CA THR A 442 4.18 42.16 20.46
C THR A 442 4.33 40.87 21.26
N ALA A 443 5.20 40.86 22.26
CA ALA A 443 5.46 39.67 23.07
C ALA A 443 4.23 39.15 23.85
N THR A 444 3.15 39.92 23.96
CA THR A 444 1.90 39.45 24.60
C THR A 444 0.94 38.75 23.63
N GLN A 445 1.17 38.85 22.32
CA GLN A 445 0.36 38.22 21.27
C GLN A 445 0.73 36.75 21.08
N VAL A 446 0.52 35.92 22.10
CA VAL A 446 0.97 34.52 22.16
C VAL A 446 0.54 33.70 20.93
N THR A 447 -0.63 33.96 20.35
CA THR A 447 -1.10 33.28 19.13
C THR A 447 -0.26 33.53 17.88
N LYS A 448 0.75 34.41 17.96
CA LYS A 448 1.74 34.67 16.92
C LYS A 448 3.09 33.98 17.20
N GLN A 449 3.22 33.30 18.35
CA GLN A 449 4.33 32.42 18.63
C GLN A 449 4.13 31.10 17.87
N LYS A 450 5.15 30.68 17.12
CA LYS A 450 5.20 29.42 16.40
C LYS A 450 6.05 28.43 17.18
N VAL A 451 5.57 27.20 17.29
CA VAL A 451 6.25 26.12 17.98
C VAL A 451 6.37 24.92 17.06
N PHE A 452 7.56 24.31 17.07
CA PHE A 452 7.83 23.01 16.47
C PHE A 452 8.15 22.01 17.57
N ILE A 453 7.54 20.82 17.49
CA ILE A 453 7.82 19.67 18.36
C ILE A 453 8.06 18.47 17.45
N LYS A 454 9.23 17.83 17.55
CA LYS A 454 9.50 16.51 16.97
C LYS A 454 9.69 15.52 18.10
N ILE A 455 9.06 14.35 18.03
CA ILE A 455 9.27 13.26 18.98
C ILE A 455 9.69 12.01 18.21
N GLU A 456 10.77 11.39 18.66
CA GLU A 456 11.30 10.11 18.19
C GLU A 456 11.08 9.09 19.30
N GLN A 457 10.31 8.03 19.02
CA GLN A 457 10.18 6.86 19.89
C GLN A 457 11.08 5.76 19.34
N ILE A 458 12.02 5.32 20.17
CA ILE A 458 13.00 4.28 19.89
C ILE A 458 12.55 3.03 20.65
N THR A 459 12.13 2.00 19.94
CA THR A 459 11.64 0.74 20.52
C THR A 459 12.60 -0.38 20.17
N GLY A 460 13.35 -0.88 21.15
CA GLY A 460 14.16 -2.08 21.00
C GLY A 460 13.27 -3.29 20.80
N GLN A 461 13.61 -4.13 19.82
CA GLN A 461 12.87 -5.34 19.51
C GLN A 461 13.15 -6.49 20.51
#